data_AF-N9RDF9-F1
#
_entry.id   AF-N9RDF9-F1
#
_cell.length_a   1.000
_cell.length_b   1.000
_cell.length_c   1.000
_cell.angle_alpha   90.00
_cell.angle_beta   90.00
_cell.angle_gamma   90.00
#
_symmetry.space_group_name_H-M   'P 1'
#
loop_
_entity.id
_entity.type
_entity.pdbx_description
1 polymer ?
#
loop_
_entity_poly.entity_id
_entity_poly.type
_entity_poly.pdbx_seq_one_letter_code
_entity_poly.pdbx_strand_id
1 'polypeptide(L)'
;MMFKGLIIAILAITLFSIVYLCREYKRTGGYDENTDGFYGYTYPAAKGFEDIKDCNKANTQFPNDPPVSEEWMEGCQKYFKINQ
;
A
#
# COMPACT_ATOMS: atom_id res chain seq x y z
N MET A 1 -24.67 -33.74 -11.17
CA MET A 1 -24.93 -32.27 -11.07
C MET A 1 -24.19 -31.60 -9.91
N MET A 2 -23.98 -32.29 -8.77
CA MET A 2 -23.30 -31.73 -7.58
C MET A 2 -21.84 -31.29 -7.79
N PHE A 3 -21.05 -32.03 -8.58
CA PHE A 3 -19.64 -31.68 -8.86
C PHE A 3 -19.47 -30.36 -9.63
N LYS A 4 -20.35 -30.06 -10.59
CA LYS A 4 -20.30 -28.80 -11.36
C LYS A 4 -20.61 -27.60 -10.46
N GLY A 5 -21.59 -27.73 -9.57
CA GLY A 5 -21.92 -26.69 -8.59
C GLY A 5 -20.78 -26.43 -7.59
N LEU A 6 -20.14 -27.49 -7.08
CA LEU A 6 -18.99 -27.38 -6.19
C LEU A 6 -17.80 -26.65 -6.85
N ILE A 7 -17.48 -27.00 -8.10
CA ILE A 7 -16.38 -26.37 -8.85
C ILE A 7 -16.64 -24.87 -9.05
N ILE A 8 -17.88 -24.50 -9.40
CA ILE A 8 -18.27 -23.09 -9.56
C ILE A 8 -18.17 -22.34 -8.23
N ALA A 9 -18.60 -22.95 -7.13
CA ALA A 9 -18.50 -22.33 -5.80
C ALA A 9 -17.04 -22.09 -5.39
N ILE A 10 -16.15 -23.06 -5.60
CA ILE A 10 -14.72 -22.92 -5.31
C ILE A 10 -14.11 -21.78 -6.16
N LEU A 11 -14.42 -21.72 -7.45
CA LEU A 11 -13.97 -20.64 -8.34
C LEU A 11 -14.45 -19.25 -7.89
N ALA A 12 -15.70 -19.15 -7.43
CA ALA A 12 -16.22 -17.88 -6.93
C ALA A 12 -15.49 -17.43 -5.66
N ILE A 13 -15.24 -18.34 -4.72
CA ILE A 13 -14.52 -18.06 -3.48
C ILE A 13 -13.07 -17.65 -3.78
N THR A 14 -12.38 -18.37 -4.66
CA THR A 14 -10.99 -18.03 -4.99
C THR A 14 -10.88 -16.67 -5.65
N LEU A 15 -11.76 -16.34 -6.60
CA LEU A 15 -11.80 -15.01 -7.23
C LEU A 15 -12.08 -13.91 -6.20
N PHE A 16 -13.04 -14.13 -5.30
CA PHE A 16 -13.36 -13.16 -4.24
C PHE A 16 -12.16 -12.93 -3.30
N SER A 17 -11.48 -14.00 -2.88
CA SER A 17 -10.28 -13.91 -2.05
C SER A 17 -9.14 -13.17 -2.75
N ILE A 18 -8.92 -13.41 -4.05
CA ILE A 18 -7.89 -12.71 -4.82
C ILE A 18 -8.20 -11.22 -4.89
N VAL A 19 -9.45 -10.85 -5.19
CA VAL A 19 -9.88 -9.44 -5.23
C VAL A 19 -9.69 -8.76 -3.87
N TYR A 20 -10.06 -9.45 -2.79
CA TYR A 20 -9.85 -8.96 -1.42
C TYR A 20 -8.36 -8.72 -1.14
N LEU A 21 -7.51 -9.70 -1.41
CA LEU A 21 -6.06 -9.60 -1.18
C LEU A 21 -5.41 -8.51 -2.04
N CYS A 22 -5.80 -8.36 -3.31
CA CYS A 22 -5.30 -7.29 -4.16
C CYS A 22 -5.71 -5.91 -3.63
N ARG A 23 -6.96 -5.76 -3.16
CA ARG A 23 -7.44 -4.51 -2.59
C ARG A 23 -6.69 -4.17 -1.30
N GLU A 24 -6.48 -5.16 -0.45
CA GLU A 24 -5.76 -4.98 0.80
C GLU A 24 -4.29 -4.65 0.56
N TYR A 25 -3.63 -5.32 -0.37
CA TYR A 25 -2.25 -5.00 -0.77
C TYR A 25 -2.12 -3.58 -1.33
N LYS A 26 -3.09 -3.10 -2.11
CA LYS A 26 -3.13 -1.71 -2.56
C LYS A 26 -3.44 -0.71 -1.44
N ARG A 27 -4.09 -1.15 -0.35
CA ARG A 27 -4.39 -0.30 0.80
C ARG A 27 -3.16 -0.12 1.68
N THR A 28 -2.40 -1.18 1.90
CA THR A 28 -1.29 -1.19 2.86
C THR A 28 0.09 -1.14 2.22
N GLY A 29 0.18 -1.34 0.90
CA GLY A 29 1.45 -1.57 0.22
C GLY A 29 2.09 -2.90 0.63
N GLY A 30 1.38 -3.78 1.35
CA GLY A 30 1.95 -4.99 1.94
C GLY A 30 2.77 -4.75 3.21
N TYR A 31 2.61 -3.59 3.86
CA TYR A 31 3.14 -3.34 5.20
C TYR A 31 2.11 -3.70 6.27
N ASP A 32 2.58 -4.10 7.45
CA ASP A 32 1.74 -4.19 8.63
C ASP A 32 1.29 -2.79 9.08
N GLU A 33 0.06 -2.66 9.59
CA GLU A 33 -0.42 -1.36 10.06
C GLU A 33 0.44 -0.83 11.21
N ASN A 34 0.64 0.49 11.25
CA ASN A 34 1.43 1.21 12.25
C ASN A 34 2.95 0.99 12.20
N THR A 35 3.49 0.39 11.13
CA THR A 35 4.93 0.43 10.86
C THR A 35 5.34 1.72 10.16
N ASP A 36 6.62 2.07 10.23
CA ASP A 36 7.17 3.23 9.51
C ASP A 36 6.96 3.12 8.00
N GLY A 37 7.14 1.93 7.43
CA GLY A 37 6.85 1.67 6.02
C GLY A 37 5.39 1.89 5.65
N PHE A 38 4.45 1.50 6.53
CA PHE A 38 3.03 1.78 6.34
C PHE A 38 2.71 3.28 6.38
N TYR A 39 3.28 4.02 7.32
CA TYR A 39 3.12 5.47 7.38
C TYR A 39 3.72 6.16 6.15
N GLY A 40 4.89 5.71 5.70
CA GLY A 40 5.50 6.16 4.46
C GLY A 40 4.61 5.89 3.24
N TYR A 41 4.05 4.69 3.13
CA TYR A 41 3.18 4.28 2.04
C TYR A 41 1.89 5.10 1.94
N THR A 42 1.28 5.43 3.07
CA THR A 42 -0.01 6.14 3.12
C THR A 42 0.13 7.66 3.05
N TYR A 43 1.32 8.19 3.31
CA TYR A 43 1.59 9.63 3.34
C TYR A 43 1.32 10.36 2.00
N PRO A 44 1.77 9.86 0.83
CA PRO A 44 1.49 10.51 -0.46
C PRO A 44 0.00 10.71 -0.72
N ALA A 45 -0.82 9.69 -0.46
CA ALA A 45 -2.27 9.77 -0.62
C ALA A 45 -2.88 10.82 0.32
N ALA A 46 -2.45 10.85 1.58
CA ALA A 46 -2.92 11.82 2.56
C ALA A 46 -2.51 13.26 2.22
N LYS A 47 -1.41 13.46 1.50
CA LYS A 47 -0.90 14.78 1.10
C LYS A 47 -1.23 15.17 -0.34
N GLY A 48 -1.88 14.29 -1.11
CA GLY A 48 -2.20 14.52 -2.51
C GLY A 48 -0.96 14.67 -3.40
N PHE A 49 0.10 13.90 -3.12
CA PHE A 49 1.32 13.95 -3.92
C PHE A 49 1.16 13.20 -5.24
N GLU A 50 1.75 13.76 -6.30
CA GLU A 50 1.68 13.23 -7.66
C GLU A 50 3.03 12.72 -8.18
N ASP A 51 4.14 12.96 -7.47
CA ASP A 51 5.49 12.58 -7.90
C ASP A 51 6.29 11.98 -6.74
N ILE A 52 7.06 10.91 -7.03
CA ILE A 52 7.99 10.26 -6.09
C ILE A 52 9.01 11.22 -5.47
N LYS A 53 9.38 12.31 -6.16
CA LYS A 53 10.28 13.35 -5.65
C LYS A 53 9.73 14.04 -4.40
N ASP A 54 8.41 14.02 -4.23
CA ASP A 54 7.73 14.63 -3.09
C ASP A 54 7.88 13.83 -1.80
N CYS A 55 8.36 12.58 -1.84
CA CYS A 55 8.65 11.80 -0.64
C CYS A 55 9.60 12.51 0.32
N ASN A 56 10.56 13.27 -0.21
CA ASN A 56 11.52 14.02 0.60
C ASN A 56 10.90 15.24 1.30
N LYS A 57 9.65 15.64 0.96
CA LYS A 57 8.99 16.80 1.58
C LYS A 57 8.82 16.62 3.10
N ALA A 58 8.64 15.38 3.58
CA ALA A 58 8.53 15.10 5.01
C ALA A 58 9.78 15.56 5.80
N ASN A 59 10.98 15.36 5.25
CA ASN A 59 12.24 15.78 5.87
C ASN A 59 12.49 17.30 5.78
N THR A 60 11.84 17.99 4.84
CA THR A 60 12.07 19.43 4.62
C THR A 60 11.07 20.32 5.35
N GLN A 61 9.88 19.80 5.70
CA GLN A 61 8.89 20.56 6.47
C GLN A 61 9.33 20.82 7.91
N PHE A 62 10.07 19.91 8.52
CA PHE A 62 10.52 20.00 9.90
C PHE A 62 12.04 19.76 9.97
N PRO A 63 12.87 20.72 9.53
CA PRO A 63 14.32 20.52 9.39
C PRO A 63 15.05 20.34 10.73
N ASN A 64 14.38 20.63 11.85
CA ASN A 64 14.92 20.41 13.19
C ASN A 64 14.56 19.03 13.77
N ASP A 65 13.64 18.31 13.13
CA ASP A 65 13.27 16.96 13.54
C ASP A 65 14.23 15.95 12.89
N PRO A 66 14.42 14.76 13.50
CA PRO A 66 15.14 13.69 12.85
C PRO A 66 14.52 13.37 11.49
N PRO A 67 15.33 13.10 10.45
CA PRO A 67 14.80 12.67 9.17
C PRO A 67 13.99 11.38 9.35
N VAL A 68 12.96 11.21 8.52
CA VAL A 68 12.20 9.96 8.44
C VAL A 68 13.13 8.79 8.15
N SER A 69 12.73 7.61 8.64
CA SER A 69 13.51 6.38 8.50
C SER A 69 13.61 5.94 7.03
N GLU A 70 14.57 5.05 6.75
CA GLU A 70 14.71 4.40 5.45
C GLU A 70 13.44 3.61 5.09
N GLU A 71 12.86 2.88 6.05
CA GLU A 71 11.63 2.10 5.86
C GLU A 71 10.46 3.01 5.44
N TRP A 72 10.35 4.18 6.06
CA TRP A 72 9.35 5.18 5.67
C TRP A 72 9.56 5.64 4.23
N MET A 73 10.81 5.92 3.83
CA MET A 73 11.12 6.34 2.46
C MET A 73 10.78 5.25 1.44
N GLU A 74 11.10 3.98 1.74
CA GLU A 74 10.73 2.84 0.91
C GLU A 74 9.21 2.73 0.75
N GLY A 75 8.47 2.89 1.86
CA GLY A 75 7.01 2.94 1.86
C GLY A 75 6.48 4.00 0.90
N CYS A 76 6.98 5.24 1.02
CA CYS A 76 6.58 6.34 0.17
C CYS A 76 6.85 6.07 -1.32
N GLN A 77 8.01 5.54 -1.66
CA GLN A 77 8.33 5.18 -3.04
C GLN A 77 7.44 4.03 -3.56
N LYS A 78 7.10 3.07 -2.70
CA LYS A 78 6.25 1.93 -3.06
C LYS A 78 4.83 2.36 -3.41
N TYR A 79 4.32 3.43 -2.79
CA TYR A 79 3.03 4.02 -3.17
C TYR A 79 2.96 4.33 -4.66
N PHE A 80 3.96 5.04 -5.19
CA PHE A 80 4.00 5.43 -6.60
C PHE A 80 4.22 4.23 -7.53
N LYS A 81 4.92 3.18 -7.08
CA LYS A 81 5.06 1.94 -7.86
C LYS A 81 3.76 1.14 -8.00
N ILE A 82 2.84 1.27 -7.05
CA ILE A 82 1.59 0.48 -7.00
C ILE A 82 0.39 1.27 -7.58
N ASN A 83 0.40 2.59 -7.43
CA ASN A 83 -0.76 3.45 -7.70
C ASN A 83 -0.60 4.39 -8.91
N GLN A 84 0.56 4.43 -9.57
CA GLN A 84 0.76 5.08 -10.87
C GLN A 84 0.93 4.03 -11.98
#